data_AF-A0A6L9MRJ6-F1
#
_entry.id   AF-A0A6L9MRJ6-F1
#
_cell.length_a   1.000
_cell.length_b   1.000
_cell.length_c   1.000
_cell.angle_alpha   90.00
_cell.angle_beta   90.00
_cell.angle_gamma   90.00
#
_symmetry.space_group_name_H-M   'P 1'
#
loop_
_entity.id
_entity.type
_entity.pdbx_description
1 polymer ?
#
loop_
_entity_poly.entity_id
_entity_poly.type
_entity_poly.pdbx_seq_one_letter_code
_entity_poly.pdbx_strand_id
1 'polypeptide(L)'
;MLQGSAQTKFSKVLRGAIFLAIVGTAGCSDSEVGDVSLGVFTTKDIKIDALVDPIVTGVTCHISSIEADLDFSDPSDSAIACRQTGPITAEMLENIDKSPSGDVIFRKSKSIFFKNMKLRRIYDEESKTLMYLSYSTKETSGSYKHSLSTVPLWETAAFNN
;
A
#
# COMPACT_ATOMS: atom_id res chain seq x y z
N MET A 1 0.21 -61.03 8.54
CA MET A 1 1.15 -62.12 8.88
C MET A 1 1.57 -62.74 7.55
N LEU A 2 2.81 -62.68 7.04
CA LEU A 2 4.12 -62.48 7.65
C LEU A 2 5.05 -61.72 6.69
N GLN A 3 6.06 -61.08 7.28
CA GLN A 3 7.09 -60.21 6.71
C GLN A 3 8.04 -60.88 5.69
N GLY A 4 8.76 -60.05 4.93
CA GLY A 4 9.97 -60.44 4.23
C GLY A 4 10.71 -59.27 3.56
N SER A 5 11.43 -58.49 4.36
CA SER A 5 12.34 -57.41 3.96
C SER A 5 13.65 -57.93 3.35
N ALA A 6 14.15 -57.29 2.28
CA ALA A 6 15.57 -57.35 1.92
C ALA A 6 16.04 -56.05 1.25
N GLN A 7 16.81 -55.30 2.04
CA GLN A 7 17.55 -54.09 1.72
C GLN A 7 18.56 -54.33 0.58
N THR A 8 18.62 -53.47 -0.44
CA THR A 8 19.75 -53.46 -1.40
C THR A 8 20.33 -52.06 -1.57
N LYS A 9 21.47 -51.86 -0.89
CA LYS A 9 22.64 -51.04 -1.21
C LYS A 9 22.45 -49.61 -1.71
N PHE A 10 22.81 -48.69 -0.82
CA PHE A 10 23.48 -47.42 -1.13
C PHE A 10 24.55 -47.57 -2.22
N SER A 11 24.41 -46.82 -3.30
CA SER A 11 25.53 -46.39 -4.15
C SER A 11 25.27 -44.96 -4.60
N LYS A 12 26.15 -44.07 -4.14
CA LYS A 12 26.28 -42.69 -4.60
C LYS A 12 26.46 -42.67 -6.12
N VAL A 13 25.87 -41.71 -6.83
CA VAL A 13 26.51 -40.82 -7.83
C VAL A 13 25.42 -39.96 -8.50
N LEU A 14 25.36 -38.71 -8.05
CA LEU A 14 25.29 -37.48 -8.84
C LEU A 14 24.71 -37.55 -10.28
N ARG A 15 23.45 -37.17 -10.42
CA ARG A 15 22.82 -36.58 -11.62
C ARG A 15 21.80 -35.55 -11.08
N GLY A 16 22.00 -34.24 -11.11
CA GLY A 16 22.51 -33.44 -12.21
C GLY A 16 21.37 -33.11 -13.18
N ALA A 17 20.32 -32.42 -12.73
CA ALA A 17 19.31 -31.82 -13.60
C ALA A 17 18.84 -30.50 -12.97
N ILE A 18 19.20 -29.43 -13.66
CA ILE A 18 18.94 -28.02 -13.37
C ILE A 18 17.43 -27.79 -13.30
N PHE A 19 16.91 -27.51 -12.10
CA PHE A 19 15.60 -26.86 -11.97
C PHE A 19 15.82 -25.39 -12.32
N LEU A 20 15.33 -25.00 -13.50
CA LEU A 20 15.30 -23.64 -14.00
C LEU A 20 14.50 -22.78 -13.02
N ALA A 21 15.20 -22.00 -12.19
CA ALA A 21 14.58 -21.01 -11.33
C ALA A 21 13.95 -19.94 -12.25
N ILE A 22 12.63 -19.98 -12.38
CA ILE A 22 11.86 -18.85 -12.90
C ILE A 22 11.98 -17.77 -11.83
N VAL A 23 13.01 -16.93 -11.99
CA VAL A 23 13.12 -15.66 -11.29
C VAL A 23 12.00 -14.80 -11.84
N GLY A 24 10.86 -14.82 -11.16
CA GLY A 24 9.80 -13.85 -11.38
C GLY A 24 10.32 -12.48 -10.97
N THR A 25 10.80 -11.72 -11.95
CA THR A 25 10.92 -10.27 -11.80
C THR A 25 9.50 -9.72 -11.79
N ALA A 26 8.84 -9.77 -10.63
CA ALA A 26 7.75 -8.84 -10.36
C ALA A 26 8.37 -7.46 -10.42
N GLY A 27 8.23 -6.80 -11.58
CA GLY A 27 8.73 -5.45 -11.79
C GLY A 27 8.17 -4.56 -10.68
N CYS A 28 9.04 -3.74 -10.11
CA CYS A 28 8.64 -2.64 -9.25
C CYS A 28 7.55 -1.84 -9.99
N SER A 29 6.30 -1.98 -9.56
CA SER A 29 5.23 -1.12 -10.02
C SER A 29 5.50 0.23 -9.36
N ASP A 30 6.10 1.15 -10.10
CA ASP A 30 6.05 2.54 -9.71
C ASP A 30 4.57 2.93 -9.71
N SER A 31 4.05 3.30 -8.53
CA SER A 31 2.67 3.71 -8.35
C SER A 31 2.39 5.10 -8.92
N GLU A 32 3.44 5.78 -9.39
CA GLU A 32 3.38 7.11 -9.96
C GLU A 32 2.52 7.12 -11.24
N VAL A 33 1.45 7.91 -11.20
CA VAL A 33 0.52 8.16 -12.31
C VAL A 33 0.55 9.61 -12.79
N GLY A 34 1.37 10.46 -12.16
CA GLY A 34 1.53 11.85 -12.56
C GLY A 34 2.75 12.49 -11.94
N ASP A 35 3.34 13.40 -12.71
CA ASP A 35 4.48 14.21 -12.32
C ASP A 35 4.25 15.64 -12.85
N VAL A 36 4.24 16.61 -11.94
CA VAL A 36 4.06 18.03 -12.27
C VAL A 36 5.21 18.82 -11.71
N SER A 37 6.08 19.30 -12.59
CA SER A 37 7.21 20.12 -12.19
C SER A 37 6.80 21.52 -11.75
N LEU A 38 7.40 22.01 -10.66
CA LEU A 38 7.12 23.35 -10.11
C LEU A 38 7.97 24.47 -10.73
N GLY A 39 8.77 24.16 -11.75
CA GLY A 39 9.46 25.14 -12.59
C GLY A 39 10.96 24.91 -12.69
N VAL A 40 11.58 25.54 -13.69
CA VAL A 40 12.97 25.32 -14.11
C VAL A 40 14.01 25.71 -13.03
N PHE A 41 13.60 26.49 -12.01
CA PHE A 41 14.48 26.96 -10.94
C PHE A 41 14.33 26.18 -9.62
N THR A 42 13.52 25.12 -9.58
CA THR A 42 13.32 24.29 -8.39
C THR A 42 13.54 22.82 -8.72
N THR A 43 14.14 22.07 -7.79
CA THR A 43 14.28 20.60 -7.87
C THR A 43 13.11 19.91 -7.16
N LYS A 44 11.92 20.52 -7.23
CA LYS A 44 10.73 20.05 -6.52
C LYS A 44 9.64 19.77 -7.53
N ASP A 45 9.13 18.56 -7.48
CA ASP A 45 8.07 18.11 -8.36
C ASP A 45 6.90 17.60 -7.52
N ILE A 46 5.67 17.75 -8.03
CA ILE A 46 4.50 17.11 -7.46
C ILE A 46 4.37 15.73 -8.09
N LYS A 47 4.67 14.69 -7.32
CA LYS A 47 4.39 13.31 -7.72
C LYS A 47 2.99 12.91 -7.29
N ILE A 48 2.29 12.18 -8.13
CA ILE A 48 0.95 11.66 -7.88
C ILE A 48 1.01 10.13 -7.95
N ASP A 49 0.82 9.47 -6.81
CA ASP A 49 0.75 8.01 -6.72
C ASP A 49 -0.72 7.56 -6.77
N ALA A 50 -1.01 6.48 -7.51
CA ALA A 50 -2.27 5.76 -7.42
C ALA A 50 -2.09 4.49 -6.56
N LEU A 51 -2.93 4.37 -5.55
CA LEU A 51 -2.94 3.24 -4.63
C LEU A 51 -4.34 2.62 -4.59
N VAL A 52 -4.42 1.35 -4.98
CA VAL A 52 -5.61 0.54 -4.73
C VAL A 52 -5.54 0.02 -3.29
N ASP A 53 -6.64 0.12 -2.56
CA ASP A 53 -6.73 -0.45 -1.23
C ASP A 53 -6.57 -1.99 -1.31
N PRO A 54 -5.64 -2.60 -0.54
CA PRO A 54 -5.31 -4.02 -0.67
C PRO A 54 -6.45 -4.97 -0.24
N ILE A 55 -7.40 -4.49 0.56
CA ILE A 55 -8.54 -5.30 1.03
C ILE A 55 -9.84 -4.80 0.38
N VAL A 56 -10.09 -3.49 0.44
CA VAL A 56 -11.27 -2.87 -0.17
C VAL A 56 -10.94 -2.46 -1.60
N THR A 57 -10.66 -3.43 -2.45
CA THR A 57 -10.10 -3.24 -3.80
C THR A 57 -10.98 -2.37 -4.72
N GLY A 58 -12.25 -2.16 -4.37
CA GLY A 58 -13.14 -1.19 -5.01
C GLY A 58 -12.81 0.28 -4.72
N VAL A 59 -11.79 0.58 -3.91
CA VAL A 59 -11.33 1.95 -3.62
C VAL A 59 -9.93 2.18 -4.21
N THR A 60 -9.78 3.30 -4.92
CA THR A 60 -8.48 3.82 -5.35
C THR A 60 -8.24 5.21 -4.79
N CYS A 61 -7.08 5.40 -4.19
CA CYS A 61 -6.60 6.66 -3.65
C CYS A 61 -5.51 7.24 -4.55
N HIS A 62 -5.66 8.52 -4.90
CA HIS A 62 -4.62 9.29 -5.55
C HIS A 62 -3.97 10.19 -4.51
N ILE A 63 -2.66 10.11 -4.37
CA ILE A 63 -1.90 10.82 -3.34
C ILE A 63 -0.91 11.72 -4.05
N SER A 64 -1.08 13.03 -3.91
CA SER A 64 -0.08 13.98 -4.39
C SER A 64 0.89 14.32 -3.27
N SER A 65 2.18 14.29 -3.53
CA SER A 65 3.21 14.76 -2.62
C SER A 65 4.30 15.53 -3.34
N ILE A 66 4.88 16.50 -2.64
CA ILE A 66 6.11 17.11 -3.12
C ILE A 66 7.26 16.13 -2.90
N GLU A 67 8.04 15.88 -3.95
CA GLU A 67 9.32 15.21 -3.86
C GLU A 67 10.42 16.22 -4.19
N ALA A 68 11.51 16.18 -3.44
CA ALA A 68 12.63 17.10 -3.58
C ALA A 68 13.94 16.31 -3.55
N ASP A 69 14.58 16.15 -4.71
CA ASP A 69 15.70 15.21 -4.87
C ASP A 69 16.98 15.60 -4.11
N LEU A 70 17.08 16.82 -3.58
CA LEU A 70 18.31 17.34 -2.93
C LEU A 70 18.04 18.30 -1.76
N ASP A 71 16.81 18.36 -1.23
CA ASP A 71 16.44 19.28 -0.15
C ASP A 71 16.35 18.56 1.21
N PHE A 72 17.14 19.01 2.18
CA PHE A 72 17.14 18.52 3.56
C PHE A 72 15.75 18.62 4.24
N SER A 73 14.90 19.53 3.75
CA SER A 73 13.63 19.86 4.38
C SER A 73 12.43 19.06 3.89
N ASP A 74 12.56 18.27 2.81
CA ASP A 74 11.49 17.54 2.07
C ASP A 74 10.04 17.85 2.55
N PRO A 75 9.29 18.69 1.82
CA PRO A 75 8.02 19.23 2.29
C PRO A 75 7.04 18.10 2.60
N SER A 76 6.54 18.05 3.84
CA SER A 76 5.53 17.06 4.23
C SER A 76 4.13 17.41 3.71
N ASP A 77 4.02 18.38 2.82
CA ASP A 77 2.76 18.77 2.18
C ASP A 77 2.31 17.67 1.21
N SER A 78 1.09 17.21 1.42
CA SER A 78 0.47 16.18 0.59
C SER A 78 -1.04 16.37 0.59
N ALA A 79 -1.68 15.85 -0.44
CA ALA A 79 -3.12 15.76 -0.55
C ALA A 79 -3.51 14.34 -0.96
N ILE A 80 -4.73 13.93 -0.61
CA ILE A 80 -5.27 12.63 -0.98
C ILE A 80 -6.71 12.76 -1.47
N ALA A 81 -7.04 11.99 -2.50
CA ALA A 81 -8.39 11.80 -2.98
C ALA A 81 -8.66 10.31 -3.22
N CYS A 82 -9.49 9.70 -2.38
CA CYS A 82 -9.95 8.33 -2.54
C CYS A 82 -11.34 8.32 -3.16
N ARG A 83 -11.55 7.44 -4.13
CA ARG A 83 -12.82 7.27 -4.84
C ARG A 83 -13.15 5.78 -4.92
N GLN A 84 -14.45 5.50 -4.93
CA GLN A 84 -14.93 4.18 -5.35
C GLN A 84 -14.70 4.04 -6.85
N THR A 85 -13.85 3.09 -7.22
CA THR A 85 -13.46 2.76 -8.59
C THR A 85 -13.89 1.35 -8.99
N GLY A 86 -14.45 0.58 -8.06
CA GLY A 86 -15.04 -0.73 -8.29
C GLY A 86 -16.08 -1.11 -7.24
N PRO A 87 -16.61 -2.34 -7.30
CA PRO A 87 -17.53 -2.85 -6.28
C PRO A 87 -16.86 -2.93 -4.91
N ILE A 88 -17.59 -2.53 -3.87
CA ILE A 88 -17.20 -2.75 -2.48
C ILE A 88 -18.18 -3.76 -1.91
N THR A 89 -17.68 -4.93 -1.49
CA THR A 89 -18.51 -6.05 -1.03
C THR A 89 -18.47 -6.21 0.49
N ALA A 90 -19.44 -6.92 1.04
CA ALA A 90 -19.49 -7.21 2.48
C ALA A 90 -18.25 -8.01 2.92
N GLU A 91 -17.81 -8.97 2.12
CA GLU A 91 -16.60 -9.77 2.35
C GLU A 91 -15.35 -8.89 2.49
N MET A 92 -15.21 -7.83 1.68
CA MET A 92 -14.09 -6.89 1.84
C MET A 92 -14.14 -6.20 3.21
N LEU A 93 -15.32 -5.77 3.67
CA LEU A 93 -15.51 -5.11 4.96
C LEU A 93 -15.41 -6.04 6.17
N GLU A 94 -15.57 -7.35 6.00
CA GLU A 94 -15.33 -8.34 7.05
C GLU A 94 -13.85 -8.49 7.37
N ASN A 95 -12.98 -8.21 6.37
CA ASN A 95 -11.54 -8.42 6.45
C ASN A 95 -10.74 -7.17 6.87
N ILE A 96 -11.39 -6.04 7.18
CA ILE A 96 -10.71 -4.82 7.65
C ILE A 96 -10.67 -4.73 9.18
N ASP A 97 -9.69 -4.00 9.73
CA ASP A 97 -9.73 -3.60 11.13
C ASP A 97 -10.80 -2.52 11.36
N LYS A 98 -11.78 -2.85 12.21
CA LYS A 98 -12.87 -1.95 12.62
C LYS A 98 -12.59 -1.23 13.95
N SER A 99 -11.38 -1.41 14.51
CA SER A 99 -10.95 -0.67 15.70
C SER A 99 -10.82 0.83 15.37
N PRO A 100 -10.89 1.71 16.39
CA PRO A 100 -10.63 3.15 16.19
C PRO A 100 -9.24 3.46 15.63
N SER A 101 -8.30 2.52 15.74
CA SER A 101 -6.97 2.69 15.18
C SER A 101 -6.93 2.36 13.69
N GLY A 102 -7.68 1.37 13.21
CA GLY A 102 -7.69 0.95 11.80
C GLY A 102 -6.33 0.48 11.26
N ASP A 103 -6.25 0.35 9.94
CA ASP A 103 -5.16 -0.32 9.23
C ASP A 103 -4.19 0.66 8.55
N VAL A 104 -2.88 0.48 8.72
CA VAL A 104 -1.89 1.16 7.84
C VAL A 104 -1.74 0.34 6.57
N ILE A 105 -2.36 0.81 5.49
CA ILE A 105 -2.44 0.08 4.22
C ILE A 105 -1.31 0.43 3.24
N PHE A 106 -0.60 1.53 3.48
CA PHE A 106 0.54 1.93 2.65
C PHE A 106 1.58 2.72 3.43
N ARG A 107 2.85 2.57 3.03
CA ARG A 107 3.99 3.31 3.55
C ARG A 107 4.94 3.67 2.41
N LYS A 108 5.31 4.95 2.28
CA LYS A 108 6.35 5.43 1.35
C LYS A 108 7.42 6.19 2.14
N SER A 109 8.69 5.85 1.90
CA SER A 109 9.81 6.65 2.40
C SER A 109 9.94 7.90 1.52
N LYS A 110 10.05 9.09 2.11
CA LYS A 110 10.13 10.35 1.35
C LYS A 110 11.51 11.02 1.35
N SER A 111 12.39 10.73 2.31
CA SER A 111 13.65 11.48 2.48
C SER A 111 14.77 10.68 3.15
N ILE A 112 16.01 11.16 2.99
CA ILE A 112 17.25 10.71 3.67
C ILE A 112 17.13 10.77 5.20
N PHE A 113 16.33 11.71 5.76
CA PHE A 113 16.14 11.86 7.22
C PHE A 113 14.94 11.09 7.78
N PHE A 114 14.77 9.82 7.39
CA PHE A 114 13.77 8.86 7.93
C PHE A 114 12.32 9.37 8.00
N LYS A 115 11.90 10.25 7.08
CA LYS A 115 10.48 10.63 6.99
C LYS A 115 9.71 9.54 6.27
N ASN A 116 8.63 9.10 6.88
CA ASN A 116 7.74 8.09 6.32
C ASN A 116 6.35 8.68 6.17
N MET A 117 5.80 8.63 4.95
CA MET A 117 4.38 8.85 4.71
C MET A 117 3.65 7.53 4.94
N LYS A 118 2.53 7.59 5.65
CA LYS A 118 1.64 6.45 5.92
C LYS A 118 0.25 6.80 5.44
N LEU A 119 -0.43 5.82 4.86
CA LEU A 119 -1.87 5.88 4.63
C LEU A 119 -2.56 4.91 5.56
N ARG A 120 -3.52 5.41 6.34
CA ARG A 120 -4.31 4.62 7.27
C ARG A 120 -5.77 4.65 6.89
N ARG A 121 -6.37 3.46 6.77
CA ARG A 121 -7.81 3.26 6.61
C ARG A 121 -8.44 3.09 7.98
N ILE A 122 -9.51 3.82 8.24
CA ILE A 122 -10.32 3.71 9.45
C ILE A 122 -11.77 3.56 9.01
N TYR A 123 -12.49 2.64 9.63
CA TYR A 123 -13.92 2.48 9.39
C TYR A 123 -14.72 3.26 10.44
N ASP A 124 -15.59 4.14 9.97
CA ASP A 124 -16.62 4.77 10.80
C ASP A 124 -17.91 3.96 10.68
N GLU A 125 -18.24 3.24 11.74
CA GLU A 125 -19.42 2.39 11.80
C GLU A 125 -20.73 3.18 11.84
N GLU A 126 -20.75 4.38 12.42
CA GLU A 126 -21.98 5.17 12.55
C GLU A 126 -22.42 5.69 11.18
N SER A 127 -21.49 6.30 10.44
CA SER A 127 -21.77 6.86 9.11
C SER A 127 -21.60 5.88 7.96
N LYS A 128 -21.15 4.64 8.23
CA LYS A 128 -20.79 3.63 7.21
C LYS A 128 -19.82 4.21 6.18
N THR A 129 -18.68 4.73 6.65
CA THR A 129 -17.70 5.43 5.82
C THR A 129 -16.31 4.86 6.02
N LEU A 130 -15.56 4.70 4.93
CA LEU A 130 -14.12 4.46 5.00
C LEU A 130 -13.38 5.80 4.97
N MET A 131 -12.59 6.04 6.01
CA MET A 131 -11.75 7.22 6.15
C MET A 131 -10.30 6.84 5.83
N TYR A 132 -9.67 7.59 4.94
CA TYR A 132 -8.31 7.40 4.49
C TYR A 132 -7.46 8.60 4.92
N LEU A 133 -6.69 8.42 5.98
CA LEU A 133 -5.82 9.44 6.55
C LEU A 133 -4.38 9.24 6.04
N SER A 134 -3.94 10.16 5.19
CA SER A 134 -2.53 10.30 4.85
C SER A 134 -1.84 11.18 5.89
N TYR A 135 -0.74 10.70 6.46
CA TYR A 135 0.04 11.46 7.44
C TYR A 135 1.52 11.13 7.36
N SER A 136 2.37 12.11 7.63
CA SER A 136 3.81 11.91 7.70
C SER A 136 4.25 11.74 9.16
N THR A 137 5.16 10.81 9.42
CA THR A 137 5.84 10.72 10.73
C THR A 137 7.31 11.11 10.57
N LYS A 138 7.79 12.01 11.43
CA LYS A 138 9.21 12.36 11.54
C LYS A 138 9.71 11.90 12.91
N GLU A 139 10.70 11.01 12.92
CA GLU A 139 11.22 10.34 14.12
C GLU A 139 11.75 11.32 15.19
N THR A 140 12.15 12.54 14.80
CA THR A 140 12.83 13.48 15.71
C THR A 140 11.99 14.65 16.22
N SER A 141 10.82 14.94 15.64
CA SER A 141 10.03 16.12 16.03
C SER A 141 8.51 15.95 15.96
N GLY A 142 8.03 14.79 15.50
CA GLY A 142 6.65 14.68 15.01
C GLY A 142 6.43 15.51 13.74
N SER A 143 5.41 15.17 12.96
CA SER A 143 4.91 16.00 11.86
C SER A 143 3.40 16.04 11.97
N TYR A 144 2.83 17.25 11.91
CA TYR A 144 1.39 17.49 11.99
C TYR A 144 0.72 17.55 10.61
N LYS A 145 1.49 17.31 9.54
CA LYS A 145 1.00 17.37 8.17
C LYS A 145 0.25 16.09 7.83
N HIS A 146 -1.03 16.27 7.52
CA HIS A 146 -1.96 15.20 7.20
C HIS A 146 -2.98 15.67 6.17
N SER A 147 -3.62 14.70 5.53
CA SER A 147 -4.74 14.91 4.61
C SER A 147 -5.72 13.75 4.76
N LEU A 148 -7.01 14.05 4.68
CA LEU A 148 -8.08 13.08 4.89
C LEU A 148 -8.97 13.01 3.64
N SER A 149 -9.32 11.80 3.23
CA SER A 149 -10.36 11.54 2.26
C SER A 149 -11.34 10.53 2.81
N THR A 150 -12.61 10.64 2.46
CA THR A 150 -13.66 9.73 2.91
C THR A 150 -14.38 9.12 1.71
N VAL A 151 -14.71 7.84 1.82
CA VAL A 151 -15.48 7.08 0.83
C VAL A 151 -16.72 6.54 1.53
N PRO A 152 -17.92 7.08 1.24
CA PRO A 152 -19.14 6.58 1.86
C PRO A 152 -19.47 5.19 1.29
N LEU A 153 -20.00 4.30 2.13
CA LEU A 153 -20.34 2.93 1.74
C LEU A 153 -21.84 2.74 1.49
N TRP A 154 -22.65 3.79 1.67
CA TRP A 154 -24.05 3.75 1.27
C TRP A 154 -24.13 3.43 -0.24
N GLU A 155 -25.15 2.67 -0.63
CA GLU A 155 -25.34 2.19 -2.01
C GLU A 155 -24.27 1.25 -2.57
N THR A 156 -23.32 0.78 -1.76
CA THR A 156 -22.38 -0.26 -2.19
C THR A 156 -22.97 -1.66 -2.07
N ALA A 157 -22.38 -2.63 -2.78
CA ALA A 157 -22.72 -4.04 -2.66
C ALA A 157 -22.41 -4.63 -1.27
N ALA A 158 -21.82 -3.86 -0.36
CA ALA A 158 -21.63 -4.25 1.03
C ALA A 158 -22.88 -4.11 1.88
N PHE A 159 -23.86 -3.30 1.44
CA PHE A 159 -25.09 -3.02 2.21
C PHE A 159 -26.37 -3.18 1.38
N ASN A 160 -26.27 -3.24 0.06
CA ASN A 160 -27.39 -3.52 -0.84
C ASN A 160 -27.47 -5.03 -1.12
N ASN A 161 -28.37 -5.73 -0.44
CA ASN A 161 -28.75 -7.12 -0.73
C ASN A 161 -29.91 -7.17 -1.73
#